data_AF-A0A2S8BGD6-F1
#
_entry.id   AF-A0A2S8BGD6-F1
#
_cell.length_a   1.000
_cell.length_b   1.000
_cell.length_c   1.000
_cell.angle_alpha   90.00
_cell.angle_beta   90.00
_cell.angle_gamma   90.00
#
_symmetry.space_group_name_H-M   'P 1'
#
loop_
_entity.id
_entity.type
_entity.pdbx_description
1 polymer ?
#
loop_
_entity_poly.entity_id
_entity_poly.type
_entity_poly.pdbx_seq_one_letter_code
_entity_poly.pdbx_strand_id
1 'polypeptide(L)' 'MARAFQARFPGRCGRCDNPITVGDHVHYDDDELVHTDCDTDTLPDSTGTACPNCWLVHAGACW' A
#
# COMPACT_ATOMS: atom_id res chain seq x y z
N MET A 1 8.02 13.77 9.81
CA MET A 1 8.07 12.44 10.46
C MET A 1 6.93 12.38 11.46
N ALA A 2 5.75 11.90 11.04
CA ALA A 2 4.66 11.65 11.98
C ALA A 2 5.04 10.49 12.92
N ARG A 3 4.64 10.59 14.19
CA ARG A 3 4.87 9.50 15.15
C ARG A 3 3.76 8.46 15.02
N ALA A 4 4.13 7.19 15.02
CA ALA A 4 3.18 6.09 15.11
C ALA A 4 2.49 6.07 16.48
N PHE A 5 1.22 5.67 16.50
CA PHE A 5 0.39 5.54 17.70
C PHE A 5 -0.65 4.42 17.50
N GLN A 6 -1.25 3.96 18.59
CA GLN A 6 -2.32 2.96 18.53
C GLN A 6 -3.67 3.61 18.25
N ALA A 7 -4.38 3.12 17.23
CA ALA A 7 -5.72 3.54 16.91
C ALA A 7 -6.66 3.23 18.09
N ARG A 8 -7.37 4.25 18.58
CA ARG A 8 -8.37 4.09 19.65
C ARG A 8 -9.79 3.90 19.10
N PHE A 9 -9.97 4.16 17.82
CA PHE A 9 -11.22 4.08 17.10
C PHE A 9 -11.00 3.36 15.77
N PRO A 10 -11.99 2.60 15.27
CA PRO A 10 -11.90 2.01 13.95
C PRO A 10 -11.88 3.11 12.88
N GLY A 11 -11.23 2.84 11.75
CA GLY A 11 -11.07 3.77 10.65
C GLY A 11 -10.75 3.06 9.34
N ARG A 12 -10.35 3.82 8.32
CA ARG A 12 -9.87 3.29 7.04
C ARG A 12 -8.43 3.71 6.83
N CYS A 13 -7.60 2.79 6.36
CA CYS A 13 -6.27 3.13 5.89
C CYS A 13 -6.37 3.93 4.58
N GLY A 14 -5.62 5.02 4.48
CA GLY A 14 -5.50 5.83 3.26
C GLY A 14 -4.74 5.13 2.13
N ARG A 15 -3.95 4.08 2.45
CA ARG A 15 -3.09 3.38 1.48
C ARG A 15 -3.49 1.96 1.09
N CYS A 16 -4.20 1.25 1.94
CA CYS A 16 -4.67 -0.10 1.64
C CYS A 16 -6.18 -0.20 1.82
N ASP A 17 -6.77 -1.27 1.29
CA ASP A 17 -8.20 -1.51 1.43
C ASP A 17 -8.58 -2.16 2.78
N ASN A 18 -7.60 -2.46 3.63
CA ASN A 18 -7.86 -3.02 4.95
C ASN A 18 -8.36 -1.94 5.92
N PRO A 19 -9.38 -2.24 6.74
CA PRO A 19 -9.83 -1.33 7.77
C PRO A 19 -8.79 -1.21 8.89
N ILE A 20 -8.73 -0.03 9.51
CA ILE A 20 -7.98 0.18 10.75
C ILE A 20 -8.87 -0.26 11.91
N THR A 21 -8.33 -1.12 12.77
CA THR A 21 -9.00 -1.61 13.98
C THR A 21 -8.39 -1.00 15.23
N VAL A 22 -9.14 -1.05 16.35
CA VAL A 22 -8.65 -0.54 17.62
C VAL A 22 -7.46 -1.38 18.09
N GLY A 23 -6.34 -0.71 18.38
CA GLY A 23 -5.07 -1.35 18.74
C GLY A 23 -4.04 -1.40 17.60
N ASP A 24 -4.45 -1.16 16.35
CA ASP A 24 -3.52 -1.10 15.22
C ASP A 24 -2.56 0.08 15.37
N HIS A 25 -1.28 -0.14 15.04
CA HIS A 25 -0.31 0.94 14.94
C HIS A 25 -0.49 1.70 13.63
N VAL A 26 -0.76 2.98 13.75
CA VAL A 26 -1.02 3.89 12.63
C VAL A 26 -0.21 5.16 12.79
N HIS A 27 -0.01 5.88 11.69
CA HIS A 27 0.53 7.23 11.67
C HIS A 27 -0.31 8.10 10.75
N TYR A 28 -0.14 9.42 10.87
CA TYR A 28 -0.70 10.35 9.91
C TYR A 28 0.27 10.53 8.74
N ASP A 29 -0.21 10.34 7.52
CA ASP A 29 0.45 10.71 6.26
C ASP A 29 -0.40 11.83 5.65
N ASP A 30 0.14 13.04 5.59
CA ASP A 30 -0.62 14.28 5.41
C ASP A 30 -1.85 14.37 6.36
N ASP A 31 -3.07 14.23 5.84
CA ASP A 31 -4.33 14.29 6.58
C ASP A 31 -5.03 12.91 6.70
N GLU A 32 -4.37 11.84 6.25
CA GLU A 32 -4.93 10.48 6.26
C GLU A 32 -4.26 9.57 7.31
N LEU A 33 -5.03 8.60 7.81
CA LEU A 33 -4.53 7.56 8.70
C LEU A 33 -3.98 6.39 7.89
N VAL A 34 -2.75 5.98 8.17
CA VAL A 34 -2.07 4.89 7.46
C VAL A 34 -1.50 3.91 8.48
N HIS A 35 -1.67 2.60 8.26
CA HIS A 35 -1.02 1.58 9.08
C HIS A 35 0.51 1.76 9.04
N THR A 36 1.19 1.60 10.16
CA THR A 36 2.66 1.71 10.22
C THR A 36 3.34 0.65 9.35
N ASP A 37 2.77 -0.55 9.29
CA ASP A 37 3.25 -1.66 8.45
C ASP A 37 2.60 -1.66 7.06
N CYS A 38 1.96 -0.56 6.65
CA CYS A 38 1.48 -0.43 5.28
C CYS A 38 2.70 -0.21 4.38
N ASP A 39 3.25 -1.29 3.83
CA ASP A 39 4.30 -1.21 2.82
C ASP A 39 3.83 -0.31 1.68
N THR A 40 4.66 0.68 1.35
CA THR A 40 4.47 1.57 0.20
C THR A 40 4.54 0.80 -1.13
N ASP A 41 5.04 -0.44 -1.11
CA ASP A 41 5.51 -1.17 -2.28
C ASP A 41 4.55 -2.25 -2.80
N THR A 42 3.27 -2.24 -2.42
CA THR A 42 2.28 -3.13 -3.06
C THR A 42 1.40 -2.43 -4.10
N LEU A 43 1.89 -1.36 -4.73
CA LEU A 43 1.61 -1.26 -6.16
C LEU A 43 2.46 -2.36 -6.81
N PRO A 44 1.91 -3.31 -7.59
CA PRO A 44 2.75 -4.23 -8.33
C PRO A 44 3.70 -3.35 -9.15
N ASP A 45 4.96 -3.40 -8.76
CA ASP A 45 6.02 -2.59 -9.33
C ASP A 45 5.95 -2.84 -10.84
N SER A 46 5.41 -1.86 -11.58
CA SER A 46 5.26 -1.98 -13.03
C SER A 46 6.63 -1.85 -13.71
N THR A 47 7.71 -1.88 -12.93
CA THR A 47 9.11 -2.03 -13.35
C THR A 47 9.48 -3.44 -13.78
N GLY A 48 8.51 -4.33 -14.02
CA GLY A 48 8.79 -5.51 -14.83
C GLY A 48 9.27 -5.10 -16.22
N THR A 49 10.38 -5.65 -16.68
CA THR A 49 10.90 -5.43 -18.04
C THR A 49 9.79 -5.69 -19.06
N ALA A 50 9.43 -4.68 -19.84
CA ALA A 50 8.43 -4.82 -20.89
C ALA A 50 8.86 -5.94 -21.86
N CYS A 51 7.93 -6.83 -22.20
CA CYS A 51 8.20 -7.89 -23.15
C CYS A 51 8.59 -7.28 -24.51
N PRO A 52 9.70 -7.69 -25.16
CA PRO A 52 10.09 -7.14 -26.46
C PRO A 52 9.11 -7.48 -27.59
N ASN A 53 8.15 -8.38 -27.36
CA ASN A 53 7.20 -8.85 -28.37
C ASN A 53 5.86 -8.08 -28.33
N CYS A 54 5.27 -7.90 -27.15
CA CYS A 54 3.96 -7.24 -26.99
C CYS A 54 4.01 -5.91 -26.23
N TRP A 55 5.18 -5.52 -25.72
CA TRP A 55 5.42 -4.25 -25.00
C TRP A 55 4.59 -4.09 -23.72
N LEU A 56 4.04 -5.17 -23.19
CA LEU A 56 3.33 -5.21 -21.91
C LEU A 56 4.22 -5.77 -20.80
N VAL A 57 3.94 -5.37 -19.56
CA VAL A 57 4.58 -5.91 -18.35
C VAL A 57 3.79 -7.13 -17.90
N HIS A 58 4.33 -8.32 -18.12
CA HIS A 58 3.69 -9.59 -17.74
C HIS A 58 4.74 -10.65 -17.41
N ALA A 59 4.34 -11.68 -16.65
CA ALA A 59 5.21 -12.79 -16.22
C ALA A 59 5.53 -13.80 -17.36
N GLY A 60 5.82 -13.31 -18.58
CA GLY A 60 6.21 -14.14 -19.73
C GLY A 60 5.06 -14.74 -20.55
N ALA A 61 3.82 -14.77 -20.05
CA ALA A 61 2.66 -15.17 -20.85
C ALA A 61 2.22 -14.03 -21.79
N CYS A 62 2.55 -14.12 -23.09
CA CYS A 62 1.99 -13.26 -24.12
C CYS A 62 0.62 -13.83 -24.53
N TRP A 63 -0.47 -13.15 -24.22
CA TRP A 63 -1.84 -13.48 -24.66
C TRP A 63 -2.46 -12.28 -25.36
#